data_AF-A0A841PLV8-F1
#
_entry.id   AF-A0A841PLV8-F1
#
_cell.length_a   1.000
_cell.length_b   1.000
_cell.length_c   1.000
_cell.angle_alpha   90.00
_cell.angle_beta   90.00
_cell.angle_gamma   90.00
#
_symmetry.space_group_name_H-M   'P 1'
#
loop_
_entity.id
_entity.type
_entity.pdbx_description
1 polymer ?
#
loop_
_entity_poly.entity_id
_entity_poly.type
_entity_poly.pdbx_seq_one_letter_code
_entity_poly.pdbx_strand_id
1 'polypeptide(L)'
;MSQRSFRRRIAIWVTAFLAAYLVLAYFAAPEFWTFRDRGFRTQRFEMVTHTPQGIPGDPINVGLVGTKKEVVHAFAVAGWDTADAVTLKTAIEIGESVLFDHPYPDAPVSRLLFDGRAQDLAFEKPVGASADRRHHVRFWQTGASGDDGRPLWLGSASFDRGVGLSHDTGAITHHIGPDIDAERNFLMHDLATAGTLISTRDMAGIGATSSGRNGGGDPYFTDGEAVVGVLKQLP
;
A
#
# COMPACT_ATOMS: atom_id res chain seq x y z
N MET A 1 -22.76 48.85 4.24
CA MET A 1 -22.12 47.82 3.39
C MET A 1 -23.03 46.60 3.32
N SER A 2 -23.48 46.21 2.12
CA SER A 2 -24.49 45.15 1.95
C SER A 2 -23.92 43.78 2.34
N GLN A 3 -24.59 43.06 3.25
CA GLN A 3 -24.19 41.72 3.72
C GLN A 3 -23.94 40.73 2.56
N ARG A 4 -24.60 40.90 1.41
CA ARG A 4 -24.38 40.08 0.20
C ARG A 4 -22.96 40.25 -0.39
N SER A 5 -22.40 41.45 -0.32
CA SER A 5 -21.03 41.72 -0.80
C SER A 5 -19.96 41.10 0.10
N PHE A 6 -20.23 41.04 1.41
CA PHE A 6 -19.33 40.46 2.40
C PHE A 6 -19.32 38.92 2.30
N ARG A 7 -20.50 38.29 2.20
CA ARG A 7 -20.62 36.84 1.98
C ARG A 7 -19.95 36.39 0.66
N ARG A 8 -20.11 37.16 -0.42
CA ARG A 8 -19.46 36.88 -1.70
C ARG A 8 -17.93 36.99 -1.61
N ARG A 9 -17.40 37.98 -0.89
CA ARG A 9 -15.95 38.12 -0.65
C ARG A 9 -15.40 36.97 0.17
N ILE A 10 -16.09 36.56 1.24
CA ILE A 10 -15.71 35.39 2.04
C ILE A 10 -15.69 34.13 1.16
N ALA A 11 -16.75 33.88 0.38
CA ALA A 11 -16.79 32.73 -0.51
C ALA A 11 -15.61 32.70 -1.49
N ILE A 12 -15.28 33.84 -2.12
CA ILE A 12 -14.12 33.95 -3.02
C ILE A 12 -12.81 33.62 -2.29
N TRP A 13 -12.60 34.16 -1.08
CA TRP A 13 -11.39 33.88 -0.31
C TRP A 13 -11.30 32.42 0.14
N VAL A 14 -12.40 31.81 0.56
CA VAL A 14 -12.46 30.39 0.90
C VAL A 14 -12.17 29.52 -0.33
N THR A 15 -12.78 29.82 -1.47
CA THR A 15 -12.52 29.08 -2.72
C THR A 15 -11.07 29.23 -3.17
N ALA A 16 -10.50 30.44 -3.10
CA ALA A 16 -9.11 30.68 -3.44
C ALA A 16 -8.14 29.93 -2.49
N PHE A 17 -8.45 29.91 -1.20
CA PHE A 17 -7.67 29.15 -0.21
C PHE A 17 -7.72 27.65 -0.47
N LEU A 18 -8.91 27.07 -0.72
CA LEU A 18 -9.07 25.66 -1.04
C LEU A 18 -8.36 25.29 -2.35
N ALA A 19 -8.47 26.13 -3.39
CA ALA A 19 -7.77 25.89 -4.65
C ALA A 19 -6.26 25.94 -4.46
N ALA A 20 -5.74 26.91 -3.69
CA ALA A 20 -4.32 26.98 -3.35
C ALA A 20 -3.85 25.75 -2.56
N TYR A 21 -4.64 25.28 -1.60
CA TYR A 21 -4.38 24.05 -0.86
C TYR A 21 -4.30 22.84 -1.79
N LEU A 22 -5.27 22.65 -2.68
CA LEU A 22 -5.28 21.53 -3.63
C LEU A 22 -4.07 21.58 -4.58
N VAL A 23 -3.72 22.75 -5.09
CA VAL A 23 -2.52 22.92 -5.92
C VAL A 23 -1.26 22.57 -5.13
N LEU A 24 -1.16 23.01 -3.89
CA LEU A 24 0.00 22.75 -3.05
C LEU A 24 0.12 21.26 -2.70
N ALA A 25 -0.97 20.64 -2.26
CA ALA A 25 -0.96 19.26 -1.78
C ALA A 25 -0.82 18.22 -2.90
N TYR A 26 -1.42 18.46 -4.07
CA TYR A 26 -1.46 17.48 -5.16
C TYR A 26 -0.47 17.76 -6.29
N PHE A 27 0.15 18.95 -6.35
CA PHE A 27 1.13 19.29 -7.38
C PHE A 27 2.45 19.82 -6.80
N ALA A 28 2.41 20.89 -6.00
CA ALA A 28 3.64 21.57 -5.60
C ALA A 28 4.50 20.74 -4.63
N ALA A 29 3.90 20.16 -3.59
CA ALA A 29 4.61 19.32 -2.62
C ALA A 29 5.13 18.03 -3.28
N PRO A 30 4.33 17.27 -4.07
CA PRO A 30 4.85 16.13 -4.83
C PRO A 30 6.04 16.48 -5.74
N GLU A 31 5.99 17.58 -6.49
CA GLU A 31 7.09 18.02 -7.35
C GLU A 31 8.35 18.43 -6.56
N PHE A 32 8.17 19.06 -5.40
CA PHE A 32 9.29 19.40 -4.52
C PHE A 32 10.03 18.15 -4.03
N TRP A 33 9.31 17.14 -3.54
CA TRP A 33 9.90 15.86 -3.14
C TRP A 33 10.53 15.13 -4.32
N THR A 34 9.84 15.11 -5.47
CA THR A 34 10.37 14.54 -6.72
C THR A 34 11.68 15.20 -7.13
N PHE A 35 11.80 16.52 -7.02
CA PHE A 35 13.04 17.25 -7.34
C PHE A 35 14.17 16.97 -6.34
N ARG A 36 13.84 16.94 -5.04
CA ARG A 36 14.80 16.66 -3.97
C ARG A 36 15.39 15.25 -4.06
N ASP A 37 14.56 14.29 -4.44
CA ASP A 37 14.93 12.87 -4.50
C ASP A 37 15.36 12.41 -5.90
N ARG A 38 15.65 13.36 -6.83
CA ARG A 38 16.26 13.05 -8.14
C ARG A 38 17.69 12.54 -7.95
N GLY A 39 17.81 11.25 -7.68
CA GLY A 39 19.09 10.66 -7.35
C GLY A 39 19.24 9.17 -7.59
N PHE A 40 18.35 8.47 -8.31
CA PHE A 40 18.50 7.01 -8.45
C PHE A 40 18.09 6.46 -9.83
N ARG A 41 19.11 6.18 -10.66
CA ARG A 41 19.03 5.31 -11.86
C ARG A 41 20.05 4.17 -11.82
N THR A 42 20.48 3.80 -10.61
CA THR A 42 21.43 2.70 -10.36
C THR A 42 21.17 2.13 -8.98
N GLN A 43 20.14 1.31 -8.79
CA GLN A 43 19.94 0.62 -7.51
C GLN A 43 20.22 -0.87 -7.63
N ARG A 44 20.94 -1.38 -6.62
CA ARG A 44 21.05 -2.80 -6.29
C ARG A 44 19.66 -3.31 -5.90
N PHE A 45 19.43 -4.61 -6.04
CA PHE A 45 18.22 -5.24 -5.50
C PHE A 45 18.07 -4.90 -4.01
N GLU A 46 16.98 -4.23 -3.65
CA GLU A 46 16.66 -3.80 -2.28
C GLU A 46 15.25 -4.27 -1.94
N MET A 47 15.03 -4.73 -0.71
CA MET A 47 13.74 -5.25 -0.24
C MET A 47 12.79 -4.10 0.17
N VAL A 48 12.68 -3.08 -0.68
CA VAL A 48 11.84 -1.90 -0.47
C VAL A 48 11.15 -1.48 -1.77
N THR A 49 9.88 -1.13 -1.67
CA THR A 49 9.16 -0.53 -2.79
C THR A 49 9.51 0.95 -2.91
N HIS A 50 9.18 1.57 -4.04
CA HIS A 50 9.41 2.98 -4.30
C HIS A 50 8.17 3.60 -4.95
N THR A 51 7.87 4.85 -4.62
CA THR A 51 6.88 5.61 -5.39
C THR A 51 7.38 5.86 -6.82
N PRO A 52 6.52 6.21 -7.78
CA PRO A 52 6.97 6.63 -9.12
C PRO A 52 7.96 7.80 -9.11
N GLN A 53 7.98 8.57 -8.02
CA GLN A 53 8.89 9.69 -7.78
C GLN A 53 10.25 9.24 -7.20
N GLY A 54 10.40 7.95 -6.85
CA GLY A 54 11.63 7.39 -6.29
C GLY A 54 11.75 7.50 -4.77
N ILE A 55 10.66 7.86 -4.07
CA ILE A 55 10.63 7.91 -2.61
C ILE A 55 10.50 6.48 -2.08
N PRO A 56 11.32 6.04 -1.10
CA PRO A 56 11.14 4.74 -0.45
C PRO A 56 9.72 4.57 0.08
N GLY A 57 9.08 3.49 -0.35
CA GLY A 57 7.73 3.10 0.00
C GLY A 57 7.70 2.12 1.17
N ASP A 58 6.75 1.19 1.10
CA ASP A 58 6.64 0.10 2.07
C ASP A 58 7.73 -0.97 1.79
N PRO A 59 8.30 -1.60 2.82
CA PRO A 59 9.29 -2.67 2.66
C PRO A 59 8.65 -4.00 2.23
N ILE A 60 9.44 -4.82 1.54
CA ILE A 60 9.07 -6.20 1.24
C ILE A 60 9.27 -7.05 2.49
N ASN A 61 8.16 -7.55 3.04
CA ASN A 61 8.12 -8.33 4.28
C ASN A 61 7.47 -9.71 4.09
N VAL A 62 6.90 -10.02 2.92
CA VAL A 62 6.32 -11.33 2.62
C VAL A 62 6.76 -11.85 1.26
N GLY A 63 6.69 -13.16 1.07
CA GLY A 63 6.81 -13.79 -0.24
C GLY A 63 5.97 -15.06 -0.35
N LEU A 64 5.66 -15.45 -1.57
CA LEU A 64 4.92 -16.67 -1.87
C LEU A 64 5.57 -17.43 -3.03
N VAL A 65 5.68 -18.75 -2.91
CA VAL A 65 6.09 -19.63 -4.01
C VAL A 65 4.87 -20.36 -4.53
N GLY A 66 4.52 -20.13 -5.80
CA GLY A 66 3.36 -20.75 -6.44
C GLY A 66 2.96 -20.03 -7.71
N THR A 67 2.13 -20.65 -8.54
CA THR A 67 1.62 -20.01 -9.76
C THR A 67 0.67 -18.85 -9.42
N LYS A 68 0.44 -17.93 -10.37
CA LYS A 68 -0.56 -16.85 -10.20
C LYS A 68 -1.93 -17.40 -9.78
N LYS A 69 -2.35 -18.54 -10.35
CA LYS A 69 -3.61 -19.22 -10.02
C LYS A 69 -3.63 -19.67 -8.57
N GLU A 70 -2.52 -20.24 -8.07
CA GLU A 70 -2.39 -20.68 -6.68
C GLU A 70 -2.41 -19.51 -5.71
N VAL A 71 -1.73 -18.40 -6.02
CA VAL A 71 -1.77 -17.18 -5.21
C VAL A 71 -3.20 -16.67 -5.09
N VAL A 72 -3.86 -16.42 -6.22
CA VAL A 72 -5.25 -15.91 -6.22
C VAL A 72 -6.20 -16.86 -5.49
N HIS A 73 -6.05 -18.18 -5.70
CA HIS A 73 -6.87 -19.16 -4.99
C HIS A 73 -6.62 -19.14 -3.48
N ALA A 74 -5.36 -19.03 -3.05
CA ALA A 74 -5.02 -19.04 -1.63
C ALA A 74 -5.65 -17.85 -0.89
N PHE A 75 -5.59 -16.66 -1.49
CA PHE A 75 -6.23 -15.46 -0.96
C PHE A 75 -7.76 -15.57 -0.94
N ALA A 76 -8.37 -16.10 -2.01
CA ALA A 76 -9.81 -16.33 -2.06
C ALA A 76 -10.29 -17.31 -0.97
N VAL A 77 -9.56 -18.40 -0.73
CA VAL A 77 -9.90 -19.37 0.32
C VAL A 77 -9.70 -18.78 1.72
N ALA A 78 -8.71 -17.91 1.90
CA ALA A 78 -8.48 -17.18 3.15
C ALA A 78 -9.46 -16.00 3.37
N GLY A 79 -10.37 -15.75 2.42
CA GLY A 79 -11.38 -14.69 2.52
C GLY A 79 -10.83 -13.29 2.31
N TRP A 80 -9.85 -13.14 1.42
CA TRP A 80 -9.35 -11.85 0.94
C TRP A 80 -9.95 -11.51 -0.43
N ASP A 81 -10.21 -10.23 -0.65
CA ASP A 81 -10.72 -9.67 -1.90
C ASP A 81 -9.56 -9.12 -2.76
N THR A 82 -9.75 -9.06 -4.08
CA THR A 82 -8.74 -8.49 -5.00
C THR A 82 -8.91 -6.98 -5.09
N ALA A 83 -7.90 -6.22 -4.67
CA ALA A 83 -7.93 -4.76 -4.76
C ALA A 83 -7.66 -4.29 -6.20
N ASP A 84 -8.62 -3.60 -6.83
CA ASP A 84 -8.49 -3.12 -8.20
C ASP A 84 -7.54 -1.90 -8.29
N ALA A 85 -6.75 -1.82 -9.37
CA ALA A 85 -5.75 -0.76 -9.55
C ALA A 85 -6.40 0.61 -9.79
N VAL A 86 -5.85 1.67 -9.17
CA VAL A 86 -6.34 3.06 -9.19
C VAL A 86 -6.81 3.52 -10.57
N THR A 87 -8.12 3.70 -10.75
CA THR A 87 -8.67 4.57 -11.79
C THR A 87 -9.06 5.91 -11.18
N LEU A 88 -8.94 7.00 -11.94
CA LEU A 88 -9.25 8.38 -11.52
C LEU A 88 -10.69 8.54 -10.98
N LYS A 89 -11.59 7.61 -11.34
CA LYS A 89 -12.97 7.53 -10.86
C LYS A 89 -13.02 7.10 -9.38
N THR A 90 -12.22 6.11 -8.99
CA THR A 90 -12.18 5.59 -7.62
C THR A 90 -11.59 6.61 -6.64
N ALA A 91 -10.67 7.48 -7.08
CA ALA A 91 -10.12 8.56 -6.25
C ALA A 91 -11.15 9.62 -5.82
N ILE A 92 -12.16 9.88 -6.67
CA ILE A 92 -13.28 10.78 -6.34
C ILE A 92 -14.25 10.06 -5.39
N GLU A 93 -14.48 8.76 -5.60
CA GLU A 93 -15.37 7.93 -4.77
C GLU A 93 -14.80 7.64 -3.36
N ILE A 94 -13.47 7.51 -3.17
CA ILE A 94 -12.84 7.48 -1.83
C ILE A 94 -13.15 8.77 -1.05
N GLY A 95 -13.08 9.91 -1.74
CA GLY A 95 -13.37 11.21 -1.13
C GLY A 95 -14.82 11.31 -0.63
N GLU A 96 -15.75 10.61 -1.29
CA GLU A 96 -17.15 10.53 -0.87
C GLU A 96 -17.39 9.47 0.21
N SER A 97 -16.79 8.28 0.13
CA SER A 97 -17.03 7.20 1.11
C SER A 97 -16.49 7.53 2.51
N VAL A 98 -15.37 8.25 2.59
CA VAL A 98 -14.78 8.75 3.85
C VAL A 98 -15.65 9.83 4.51
N LEU A 99 -16.49 10.53 3.74
CA LEU A 99 -17.43 11.50 4.29
C LEU A 99 -18.76 10.88 4.75
N PHE A 100 -19.12 9.68 4.28
CA PHE A 100 -20.46 9.10 4.43
C PHE A 100 -20.52 7.69 5.05
N ASP A 101 -19.44 7.19 5.64
CA ASP A 101 -19.43 5.99 6.51
C ASP A 101 -20.02 4.73 5.83
N HIS A 102 -19.80 4.59 4.52
CA HIS A 102 -20.21 3.42 3.76
C HIS A 102 -19.02 2.45 3.59
N PRO A 103 -19.21 1.13 3.82
CA PRO A 103 -18.17 0.15 3.52
C PRO A 103 -17.94 0.11 2.01
N TYR A 104 -16.74 0.52 1.58
CA TYR A 104 -16.29 0.40 0.19
C TYR A 104 -15.16 -0.64 0.16
N PRO A 105 -15.40 -1.83 -0.42
CA PRO A 105 -14.42 -2.91 -0.42
C PRO A 105 -13.26 -2.74 -1.42
N ASP A 106 -13.22 -1.67 -2.23
CA ASP A 106 -12.27 -1.54 -3.35
C ASP A 106 -11.53 -0.19 -3.42
N ALA A 107 -10.90 0.27 -2.34
CA ALA A 107 -10.19 1.56 -2.37
C ALA A 107 -8.89 1.49 -3.21
N PRO A 108 -8.64 2.44 -4.12
CA PRO A 108 -7.53 2.41 -5.04
C PRO A 108 -6.20 2.59 -4.31
N VAL A 109 -5.36 1.59 -4.47
CA VAL A 109 -4.08 1.45 -3.81
C VAL A 109 -3.02 2.34 -4.50
N SER A 110 -2.39 3.27 -3.78
CA SER A 110 -1.28 4.09 -4.32
C SER A 110 -0.25 3.21 -5.05
N ARG A 111 0.12 3.60 -6.29
CA ARG A 111 1.05 2.82 -7.13
C ARG A 111 2.43 2.79 -6.49
N LEU A 112 2.86 1.61 -6.07
CA LEU A 112 4.22 1.35 -5.60
C LEU A 112 4.95 0.53 -6.66
N LEU A 113 6.23 0.82 -6.84
CA LEU A 113 7.12 0.15 -7.77
C LEU A 113 8.10 -0.72 -6.99
N PHE A 114 8.30 -1.94 -7.44
CA PHE A 114 9.37 -2.81 -6.97
C PHE A 114 10.23 -3.20 -8.16
N ASP A 115 11.54 -2.94 -8.07
CA ASP A 115 12.47 -3.08 -9.20
C ASP A 115 11.98 -2.37 -10.48
N GLY A 116 11.42 -1.15 -10.31
CA GLY A 116 10.88 -0.34 -11.41
C GLY A 116 9.55 -0.85 -12.01
N ARG A 117 8.96 -1.93 -11.49
CA ARG A 117 7.69 -2.50 -11.96
C ARG A 117 6.54 -2.23 -11.00
N ALA A 118 5.36 -1.93 -11.56
CA ALA A 118 4.13 -1.86 -10.79
C ALA A 118 3.72 -3.26 -10.29
N GLN A 119 2.90 -3.28 -9.24
CA GLN A 119 2.41 -4.53 -8.65
C GLN A 119 1.61 -5.36 -9.66
N ASP A 120 1.76 -6.69 -9.57
CA ASP A 120 1.06 -7.65 -10.43
C ASP A 120 -0.26 -8.11 -9.81
N LEU A 121 -0.36 -8.11 -8.47
CA LEU A 121 -1.53 -8.48 -7.68
C LEU A 121 -1.64 -7.60 -6.43
N ALA A 122 -2.85 -7.36 -5.96
CA ALA A 122 -3.12 -6.75 -4.66
C ALA A 122 -4.35 -7.41 -4.02
N PHE A 123 -4.33 -7.53 -2.70
CA PHE A 123 -5.41 -8.14 -1.92
C PHE A 123 -5.70 -7.31 -0.68
N GLU A 124 -6.97 -7.30 -0.27
CA GLU A 124 -7.42 -6.67 0.96
C GLU A 124 -8.37 -7.55 1.76
N LYS A 125 -8.39 -7.35 3.07
CA LYS A 125 -9.32 -8.02 3.98
C LYS A 125 -9.82 -7.03 5.03
N PRO A 126 -11.12 -6.71 5.07
CA PRO A 126 -11.66 -5.68 5.94
C PRO A 126 -11.60 -6.10 7.42
N VAL A 127 -11.46 -5.11 8.32
CA VAL A 127 -11.51 -5.31 9.77
C VAL A 127 -12.67 -4.54 10.36
N GLY A 128 -13.67 -5.28 10.84
CA GLY A 128 -14.88 -4.70 11.42
C GLY A 128 -15.87 -4.22 10.36
N ALA A 129 -16.64 -3.18 10.67
CA ALA A 129 -17.74 -2.70 9.83
C ALA A 129 -17.38 -1.47 8.97
N SER A 130 -16.21 -0.87 9.18
CA SER A 130 -15.76 0.35 8.51
C SER A 130 -14.67 0.05 7.48
N ALA A 131 -14.66 0.82 6.38
CA ALA A 131 -13.65 0.72 5.33
C ALA A 131 -12.31 1.38 5.68
N ASP A 132 -12.21 2.01 6.85
CA ASP A 132 -11.01 2.72 7.30
C ASP A 132 -9.90 1.78 7.81
N ARG A 133 -10.25 0.52 8.11
CA ARG A 133 -9.32 -0.48 8.64
C ARG A 133 -9.36 -1.76 7.83
N ARG A 134 -8.22 -2.11 7.25
CA ARG A 134 -8.07 -3.33 6.44
C ARG A 134 -6.66 -3.86 6.49
N HIS A 135 -6.55 -5.18 6.41
CA HIS A 135 -5.31 -5.83 6.04
C HIS A 135 -5.12 -5.66 4.54
N HIS A 136 -3.88 -5.41 4.10
CA HIS A 136 -3.60 -5.13 2.71
C HIS A 136 -2.24 -5.66 2.31
N VAL A 137 -2.15 -6.25 1.11
CA VAL A 137 -0.89 -6.76 0.58
C VAL A 137 -0.81 -6.58 -0.93
N ARG A 138 0.39 -6.22 -1.41
CA ARG A 138 0.72 -6.15 -2.84
C ARG A 138 1.76 -7.21 -3.17
N PHE A 139 1.70 -7.79 -4.36
CA PHE A 139 2.69 -8.74 -4.85
C PHE A 139 3.26 -8.38 -6.22
N TRP A 140 4.54 -8.69 -6.39
CA TRP A 140 5.29 -8.61 -7.62
C TRP A 140 5.86 -9.99 -7.94
N GLN A 141 5.63 -10.46 -9.17
CA GLN A 141 6.25 -11.69 -9.65
C GLN A 141 7.71 -11.42 -9.98
N THR A 142 8.62 -12.12 -9.31
CA THR A 142 10.06 -12.00 -9.58
C THR A 142 10.48 -12.89 -10.75
N GLY A 143 11.70 -12.70 -11.24
CA GLY A 143 12.34 -13.64 -12.17
C GLY A 143 12.88 -14.91 -11.50
N ALA A 144 12.79 -15.02 -10.17
CA ALA A 144 13.24 -16.18 -9.41
C ALA A 144 12.12 -17.23 -9.26
N SER A 145 12.54 -18.46 -8.98
CA SER A 145 11.65 -19.58 -8.68
C SER A 145 12.04 -20.22 -7.35
N GLY A 146 11.07 -20.86 -6.70
CA GLY A 146 11.36 -21.77 -5.59
C GLY A 146 12.01 -23.06 -6.06
N ASP A 147 12.39 -23.91 -5.10
CA ASP A 147 13.08 -25.19 -5.34
C ASP A 147 12.27 -26.16 -6.21
N ASP A 148 10.94 -25.99 -6.23
CA ASP A 148 10.00 -26.77 -7.05
C ASP A 148 9.75 -26.17 -8.45
N GLY A 149 10.51 -25.13 -8.82
CA GLY A 149 10.42 -24.45 -10.11
C GLY A 149 9.26 -23.46 -10.24
N ARG A 150 8.35 -23.36 -9.26
CA ARG A 150 7.24 -22.41 -9.29
C ARG A 150 7.73 -20.99 -9.00
N PRO A 151 7.08 -19.96 -9.57
CA PRO A 151 7.59 -18.59 -9.47
C PRO A 151 7.55 -18.07 -8.03
N LEU A 152 8.55 -17.28 -7.68
CA LEU A 152 8.59 -16.53 -6.43
C LEU A 152 7.93 -15.17 -6.61
N TRP A 153 6.97 -14.88 -5.73
CA TRP A 153 6.33 -13.60 -5.55
C TRP A 153 6.92 -12.94 -4.31
N LEU A 154 7.28 -11.68 -4.42
CA LEU A 154 7.63 -10.84 -3.27
C LEU A 154 6.52 -9.84 -3.05
N GLY A 155 6.24 -9.53 -1.79
CA GLY A 155 5.13 -8.68 -1.44
C GLY A 155 5.39 -7.80 -0.24
N SER A 156 4.55 -6.76 -0.16
CA SER A 156 4.54 -5.77 0.89
C SER A 156 3.17 -5.82 1.54
N ALA A 157 3.11 -6.37 2.75
CA ALA A 157 1.92 -6.44 3.58
C ALA A 157 1.92 -5.29 4.59
N SER A 158 0.83 -4.54 4.65
CA SER A 158 0.62 -3.41 5.56
C SER A 158 -0.80 -3.41 6.12
N PHE A 159 -0.96 -3.02 7.38
CA PHE A 159 -2.27 -2.82 7.98
C PHE A 159 -2.71 -1.38 7.79
N ASP A 160 -3.78 -1.11 7.06
CA ASP A 160 -4.34 0.24 6.98
C ASP A 160 -5.16 0.50 8.26
N ARG A 161 -4.84 1.57 8.99
CA ARG A 161 -5.46 1.93 10.27
C ARG A 161 -6.41 3.13 10.21
N GLY A 162 -6.51 3.78 9.07
CA GLY A 162 -7.40 4.91 8.87
C GLY A 162 -7.07 5.71 7.62
N VAL A 163 -7.92 6.69 7.33
CA VAL A 163 -7.68 7.73 6.30
C VAL A 163 -7.30 9.02 7.01
N GLY A 164 -6.30 9.72 6.49
CA GLY A 164 -5.86 11.01 7.00
C GLY A 164 -5.13 11.82 5.95
N LEU A 165 -4.41 12.85 6.38
CA LEU A 165 -3.59 13.67 5.49
C LEU A 165 -2.14 13.18 5.57
N SER A 166 -1.52 12.97 4.41
CA SER A 166 -0.10 12.65 4.29
C SER A 166 0.72 13.70 5.02
N HIS A 167 1.69 13.24 5.80
CA HIS A 167 2.59 14.12 6.56
C HIS A 167 3.49 14.97 5.65
N ASP A 168 3.75 14.49 4.43
CA ASP A 168 4.71 15.11 3.50
C ASP A 168 4.03 16.01 2.46
N THR A 169 2.77 15.71 2.10
CA THR A 169 2.07 16.43 1.03
C THR A 169 0.77 17.10 1.49
N GLY A 170 0.15 16.64 2.58
CA GLY A 170 -1.20 17.05 2.93
C GLY A 170 -2.28 16.48 2.00
N ALA A 171 -1.94 15.60 1.06
CA ALA A 171 -2.94 14.86 0.29
C ALA A 171 -3.66 13.84 1.18
N ILE A 172 -4.92 13.54 0.89
CA ILE A 172 -5.64 12.46 1.57
C ILE A 172 -4.95 11.13 1.24
N THR A 173 -4.54 10.38 2.26
CA THR A 173 -3.89 9.07 2.15
C THR A 173 -4.42 8.11 3.21
N HIS A 174 -4.27 6.82 2.96
CA HIS A 174 -4.36 5.81 4.01
C HIS A 174 -3.11 5.86 4.88
N HIS A 175 -3.31 5.71 6.19
CA HIS A 175 -2.23 5.55 7.14
C HIS A 175 -2.02 4.08 7.46
N ILE A 176 -0.79 3.59 7.36
CA ILE A 176 -0.46 2.21 7.74
C ILE A 176 -0.10 2.11 9.22
N GLY A 177 -0.38 0.99 9.85
CA GLY A 177 0.12 0.61 11.18
C GLY A 177 1.65 0.52 11.19
N PRO A 178 2.31 0.89 12.30
CA PRO A 178 3.77 0.95 12.32
C PRO A 178 4.42 -0.43 12.48
N ASP A 179 3.69 -1.42 12.99
CA ASP A 179 4.18 -2.78 13.17
C ASP A 179 3.88 -3.61 11.91
N ILE A 180 4.82 -3.61 10.97
CA ILE A 180 4.69 -4.35 9.72
C ILE A 180 5.01 -5.85 9.90
N ASP A 181 5.65 -6.23 10.99
CA ASP A 181 5.90 -7.63 11.33
C ASP A 181 4.60 -8.28 11.83
N ALA A 182 3.79 -7.55 12.60
CA ALA A 182 2.47 -8.01 13.00
C ALA A 182 1.59 -8.31 11.78
N GLU A 183 1.61 -7.46 10.75
CA GLU A 183 0.86 -7.69 9.52
C GLU A 183 1.40 -8.87 8.70
N ARG A 184 2.74 -8.96 8.55
CA ARG A 184 3.41 -10.12 7.93
C ARG A 184 2.97 -11.42 8.60
N ASN A 185 3.01 -11.45 9.93
CA ASN A 185 2.67 -12.62 10.72
C ASN A 185 1.18 -12.95 10.63
N PHE A 186 0.31 -11.94 10.63
CA PHE A 186 -1.13 -12.11 10.43
C PHE A 186 -1.41 -12.78 9.08
N LEU A 187 -0.88 -12.25 7.98
CA LEU A 187 -1.08 -12.79 6.64
C LEU A 187 -0.62 -14.26 6.56
N MET A 188 0.57 -14.56 7.05
CA MET A 188 1.11 -15.93 7.03
C MET A 188 0.27 -16.89 7.88
N HIS A 189 -0.18 -16.44 9.04
CA HIS A 189 -1.07 -17.22 9.90
C HIS A 189 -2.44 -17.48 9.26
N ASP A 190 -3.00 -16.47 8.58
CA ASP A 190 -4.31 -16.57 7.94
C ASP A 190 -4.27 -17.54 6.75
N LEU A 191 -3.24 -17.45 5.89
CA LEU A 191 -3.02 -18.42 4.80
C LEU A 191 -2.74 -19.85 5.34
N ALA A 192 -1.99 -19.98 6.43
CA ALA A 192 -1.75 -21.28 7.06
C ALA A 192 -3.05 -21.89 7.62
N THR A 193 -3.88 -21.08 8.27
CA THR A 193 -5.18 -21.50 8.85
C THR A 193 -6.19 -21.86 7.76
N ALA A 194 -6.18 -21.14 6.64
CA ALA A 194 -6.91 -21.50 5.42
C ALA A 194 -6.42 -22.82 4.79
N GLY A 195 -5.30 -23.36 5.26
CA GLY A 195 -4.71 -24.59 4.78
C GLY A 195 -4.16 -24.46 3.37
N THR A 196 -3.69 -23.29 2.96
CA THR A 196 -3.17 -23.04 1.60
C THR A 196 -1.65 -23.06 1.53
N LEU A 197 -0.97 -23.05 2.69
CA LEU A 197 0.50 -23.19 2.79
C LEU A 197 0.93 -24.64 3.05
N ILE A 198 2.04 -25.03 2.43
CA ILE A 198 2.78 -26.28 2.68
C ILE A 198 3.82 -26.05 3.78
N SER A 199 4.56 -24.94 3.68
CA SER A 199 5.64 -24.57 4.60
C SER A 199 5.90 -23.08 4.54
N THR A 200 6.62 -22.56 5.54
CA THR A 200 7.15 -21.19 5.58
C THR A 200 8.65 -21.24 5.86
N ARG A 201 9.37 -20.22 5.38
CA ARG A 201 10.79 -20.01 5.67
C ARG A 201 11.09 -18.53 5.80
N ASP A 202 12.10 -18.20 6.59
CA ASP A 202 12.58 -16.82 6.69
C ASP A 202 13.52 -16.49 5.54
N MET A 203 13.53 -15.22 5.16
CA MET A 203 14.34 -14.63 4.10
C MET A 203 14.83 -13.27 4.58
N ALA A 204 16.05 -12.89 4.19
CA ALA A 204 16.54 -11.55 4.45
C ALA A 204 15.62 -10.50 3.79
N GLY A 205 15.08 -9.59 4.60
CA GLY A 205 14.27 -8.46 4.16
C GLY A 205 15.12 -7.19 4.03
N ILE A 206 14.54 -6.05 4.43
CA ILE A 206 15.20 -4.74 4.40
C ILE A 206 16.27 -4.57 5.50
N GLY A 207 16.32 -5.49 6.47
CA GLY A 207 17.15 -5.38 7.66
C GLY A 207 16.44 -4.62 8.80
N ALA A 208 16.88 -4.90 10.03
CA ALA A 208 16.21 -4.42 11.24
C ALA A 208 16.09 -2.89 11.22
N THR A 209 14.86 -2.40 11.38
CA THR A 209 14.54 -0.98 11.23
C THR A 209 13.62 -0.54 12.36
N SER A 210 14.03 0.44 13.16
CA SER A 210 13.25 0.94 14.31
C SER A 210 12.58 2.29 14.07
N SER A 211 12.92 2.97 12.97
CA SER A 211 12.46 4.33 12.67
C SER A 211 12.29 4.56 11.16
N GLY A 212 11.72 3.56 10.47
CA GLY A 212 11.46 3.61 9.04
C GLY A 212 10.31 4.57 8.71
N ARG A 213 10.26 5.05 7.47
CA ARG A 213 9.13 5.82 6.93
C ARG A 213 8.78 5.32 5.54
N ASN A 214 7.49 5.19 5.25
CA ASN A 214 7.03 4.88 3.91
C ASN A 214 6.83 6.15 3.06
N GLY A 215 6.40 5.95 1.81
CA GLY A 215 6.24 7.03 0.84
C GLY A 215 5.13 8.05 1.16
N GLY A 216 4.27 7.76 2.15
CA GLY A 216 3.27 8.70 2.68
C GLY A 216 3.74 9.47 3.92
N GLY A 217 4.91 9.10 4.46
CA GLY A 217 5.51 9.64 5.68
C GLY A 217 5.19 8.85 6.96
N ASP A 218 4.48 7.73 6.86
CA ASP A 218 4.08 6.94 8.03
C ASP A 218 5.26 6.20 8.64
N PRO A 219 5.40 6.20 9.98
CA PRO A 219 6.45 5.46 10.64
C PRO A 219 6.19 3.95 10.59
N TYR A 220 7.23 3.16 10.40
CA TYR A 220 7.21 1.71 10.57
C TYR A 220 8.44 1.18 11.32
N PHE A 221 8.32 -0.02 11.87
CA PHE A 221 9.41 -0.81 12.42
C PHE A 221 9.31 -2.28 12.03
N THR A 222 10.45 -2.95 11.92
CA THR A 222 10.55 -4.38 11.57
C THR A 222 11.84 -4.99 12.12
N ASP A 223 11.79 -6.29 12.44
CA ASP A 223 12.96 -7.15 12.67
C ASP A 223 13.88 -7.26 11.44
N GLY A 224 13.40 -6.85 10.26
CA GLY A 224 14.15 -6.79 9.02
C GLY A 224 14.07 -8.02 8.16
N GLU A 225 13.24 -8.99 8.53
CA GLU A 225 13.08 -10.24 7.79
C GLU A 225 11.79 -10.24 6.95
N ALA A 226 11.81 -11.07 5.91
CA ALA A 226 10.64 -11.42 5.14
C ALA A 226 10.32 -12.89 5.35
N VAL A 227 9.03 -13.24 5.43
CA VAL A 227 8.61 -14.65 5.51
C VAL A 227 8.12 -15.10 4.14
N VAL A 228 8.59 -16.25 3.67
CA VAL A 228 8.20 -16.83 2.39
C VAL A 228 7.38 -18.10 2.63
N GLY A 229 6.13 -18.10 2.17
CA GLY A 229 5.25 -19.25 2.19
C GLY A 229 5.27 -20.05 0.88
N VAL A 230 5.32 -21.38 0.95
CA VAL A 230 5.17 -22.24 -0.22
C VAL A 230 3.71 -22.67 -0.33
N LEU A 231 3.03 -22.34 -1.43
CA LEU A 231 1.61 -22.63 -1.62
C LEU A 231 1.37 -24.09 -1.98
N LYS A 232 0.19 -24.61 -1.60
CA LYS A 232 -0.30 -25.90 -2.08
C LYS A 232 -0.46 -25.87 -3.60
N GLN A 233 -0.01 -26.95 -4.23
CA GLN A 233 -0.20 -27.11 -5.66
C GLN A 233 -1.69 -27.33 -5.95
N LEU A 234 -2.19 -26.59 -6.92
CA LEU A 234 -3.53 -26.84 -7.45
C LEU A 234 -3.46 -27.97 -8.48
N PRO A 235 -4.47 -28.86 -8.51
CA PRO A 235 -4.61 -29.86 -9.57
C PRO A 235 -4.88 -29.23 -10.95
#